data_AF-A0A381QEQ5-F1
#
_entry.id   AF-A0A381QEQ5-F1
#
_cell.length_a   1.000
_cell.length_b   1.000
_cell.length_c   1.000
_cell.angle_alpha   90.00
_cell.angle_beta   90.00
_cell.angle_gamma   90.00
#
_symmetry.space_group_name_H-M   'P 1'
#
loop_
_entity.id
_entity.type
_entity.pdbx_description
1 polymer ?
#
loop_
_entity_poly.entity_id
_entity_poly.type
_entity_poly.pdbx_seq_one_letter_code
_entity_poly.pdbx_strand_id
1 'polypeptide(L)' 'MALGTTEIVILVGIAIFLFGARRIPELARNVGRAKGEFQKGLKEASEVATMDDMDRGGMTESVASEQE' A
#
# COMPACT_ATOMS: atom_id res chain seq x y z
N MET A 1 17.75 -25.28 17.27
CA MET A 1 16.51 -25.08 18.04
C MET A 1 15.79 -23.88 17.45
N ALA A 2 14.53 -24.03 17.09
CA ALA A 2 13.69 -22.89 16.74
C ALA A 2 13.29 -22.15 18.02
N LEU A 3 12.97 -20.85 17.91
CA LEU A 3 12.40 -20.10 19.03
C LEU A 3 11.08 -20.77 19.43
N GLY A 4 10.96 -21.16 20.70
CA GLY A 4 9.73 -21.69 21.25
C GLY A 4 8.70 -20.59 21.49
N THR A 5 7.49 -21.02 21.80
CA THR A 5 6.36 -20.13 22.13
C THR A 5 6.71 -19.22 23.32
N THR A 6 7.43 -19.75 24.32
CA THR A 6 7.86 -19.00 25.50
C THR A 6 8.84 -17.87 25.14
N GLU A 7 9.86 -18.14 24.34
CA GLU A 7 10.82 -17.11 23.92
C GLU A 7 10.15 -16.00 23.10
N ILE A 8 9.20 -16.36 22.22
CA ILE A 8 8.43 -15.38 21.44
C ILE A 8 7.60 -14.48 22.35
N VAL A 9 6.92 -15.03 23.36
CA VAL A 9 6.12 -14.24 24.31
C VAL A 9 6.99 -13.26 25.08
N ILE A 10 8.17 -13.69 25.54
CA ILE A 10 9.12 -12.81 26.24
C ILE A 10 9.60 -11.68 25.32
N LEU A 11 9.96 -11.99 24.07
CA LEU A 11 10.39 -10.99 23.10
C LEU A 11 9.29 -9.97 22.79
N VAL A 12 8.05 -10.42 22.59
CA VAL A 12 6.89 -9.54 22.40
C VAL A 12 6.65 -8.68 23.64
N GLY A 13 6.78 -9.25 24.84
CA GLY A 13 6.69 -8.51 26.10
C GLY A 13 7.73 -7.39 26.21
N ILE A 14 8.99 -7.67 25.88
CA ILE A 14 10.08 -6.68 25.87
C ILE A 14 9.81 -5.61 24.80
N ALA A 15 9.38 -5.99 23.59
CA ALA A 15 9.03 -5.04 22.54
C ALA A 15 7.89 -4.10 23.00
N ILE A 16 6.84 -4.64 23.63
CA ILE A 16 5.74 -3.83 24.18
C ILE A 16 6.22 -2.93 25.32
N PHE A 17 7.17 -3.38 26.16
CA PHE A 17 7.75 -2.55 27.21
C PHE A 17 8.55 -1.36 26.66
N LEU A 18 9.37 -1.60 25.63
CA LEU A 18 10.21 -0.56 25.02
C LEU A 18 9.40 0.44 24.18
N PHE A 19 8.46 -0.06 23.37
CA PHE A 19 7.70 0.76 22.43
C PHE A 19 6.37 1.25 23.00
N GLY A 20 5.83 0.57 24.02
CA GLY A 20 4.51 0.81 24.59
C GLY A 20 3.40 0.07 23.84
N ALA A 21 2.41 -0.44 24.58
CA ALA A 21 1.29 -1.22 24.04
C ALA A 21 0.44 -0.47 22.99
N ARG A 22 0.47 0.86 23.00
CA ARG A 22 -0.26 1.71 22.04
C ARG A 22 0.48 1.96 20.73
N ARG A 23 1.81 1.83 20.71
CA ARG A 23 2.63 2.24 19.57
C ARG A 23 2.49 1.29 18.38
N ILE A 24 2.46 -0.01 18.63
CA ILE A 24 2.25 -1.03 17.59
C ILE A 24 0.90 -0.85 16.87
N PRO A 25 -0.26 -0.74 17.55
CA PRO A 25 -1.54 -0.54 16.87
C PRO A 25 -1.64 0.82 16.18
N GLU A 26 -1.05 1.88 16.73
CA GLU A 26 -0.98 3.19 16.07
C GLU A 26 -0.20 3.14 14.75
N LEU A 27 0.98 2.50 14.76
CA LEU A 27 1.80 2.32 13.56
C LEU A 27 1.05 1.49 12.50
N ALA A 28 0.43 0.38 12.90
CA ALA A 28 -0.37 -0.44 11.99
C ALA A 28 -1.53 0.35 11.35
N ARG A 29 -2.23 1.17 12.14
CA ARG A 29 -3.32 2.01 11.65
C ARG A 29 -2.83 3.08 10.68
N ASN A 30 -1.71 3.73 10.98
CA ASN A 30 -1.14 4.78 10.14
C ASN A 30 -0.61 4.21 8.81
N VAL A 31 0.12 3.09 8.87
CA VAL A 31 0.60 2.37 7.68
C VAL A 31 -0.58 1.86 6.85
N GLY A 32 -1.61 1.31 7.49
CA GLY A 32 -2.81 0.83 6.81
C GLY A 32 -3.55 1.95 6.06
N ARG A 33 -3.69 3.12 6.69
CA ARG A 33 -4.26 4.32 6.05
C ARG A 33 -3.42 4.79 4.87
N ALA A 34 -2.11 4.91 5.05
CA ALA A 34 -1.20 5.33 3.98
C ALA A 34 -1.27 4.38 2.78
N LYS A 35 -1.25 3.06 3.03
CA LYS A 35 -1.41 2.05 1.98
C LYS A 35 -2.77 2.15 1.27
N GLY A 36 -3.85 2.42 2.01
CA GLY A 36 -5.19 2.58 1.46
C GLY A 36 -5.30 3.79 0.52
N GLU A 37 -4.85 4.97 0.99
CA GLU A 37 -4.83 6.18 0.17
C GLU A 37 -3.91 6.03 -1.06
N PHE A 38 -2.77 5.36 -0.90
CA PHE A 38 -1.88 5.06 -2.02
C PHE A 38 -2.55 4.18 -3.08
N GLN A 39 -3.23 3.10 -2.68
CA GLN A 39 -3.98 2.25 -3.62
C GLN A 39 -5.12 3.00 -4.30
N LYS A 40 -5.82 3.87 -3.56
CA LYS A 40 -6.88 4.71 -4.10
C LYS A 40 -6.33 5.67 -5.16
N GLY A 41 -5.23 6.35 -4.88
CA GLY A 41 -4.57 7.24 -5.84
C GLY A 41 -4.10 6.53 -7.12
N LEU A 42 -3.56 5.30 -7.00
CA LEU A 42 -3.21 4.49 -8.17
C LEU A 42 -4.43 4.12 -9.02
N LYS A 43 -5.55 3.75 -8.39
CA LYS A 43 -6.79 3.42 -9.09
C LYS A 43 -7.36 4.64 -9.81
N GLU A 44 -7.40 5.79 -9.14
CA GLU A 44 -7.87 7.04 -9.71
C GLU A 44 -7.02 7.47 -10.91
N ALA A 45 -5.69 7.40 -10.81
CA ALA A 45 -4.80 7.69 -11.93
C ALA A 45 -5.05 6.76 -13.14
N SER A 46 -5.29 5.47 -12.88
CA SER A 46 -5.65 4.51 -13.94
C SER A 46 -7.01 4.80 -14.56
N GLU A 47 -8.01 5.17 -13.76
CA GLU A 47 -9.35 5.53 -14.26
C GLU A 47 -9.29 6.81 -15.11
N VAL A 48 -8.56 7.84 -14.66
CA VAL A 48 -8.35 9.08 -15.43
C VAL A 48 -7.68 8.80 -16.77
N ALA A 49 -6.61 7.98 -16.79
CA ALA A 49 -5.95 7.59 -18.03
C ALA A 49 -6.90 6.84 -18.98
N THR A 50 -7.79 5.99 -18.46
CA THR A 50 -8.77 5.25 -19.26
C THR A 50 -9.87 6.16 -19.81
N MET A 51 -10.32 7.14 -19.03
CA MET A 51 -11.32 8.12 -19.46
C MET A 51 -10.78 9.05 -20.55
N ASP A 52 -9.54 9.54 -20.40
CA ASP A 52 -8.88 10.37 -21.41
C ASP A 52 -8.67 9.61 -22.74
N ASP A 53 -8.37 8.31 -22.65
CA ASP A 53 -8.25 7.46 -23.84
C ASP A 53 -9.61 7.24 -24.54
N MET A 54 -10.70 7.08 -23.79
CA MET A 54 -12.06 7.00 -24.35
C MET A 54 -12.49 8.30 -25.04
N ASP A 55 -12.16 9.46 -24.45
CA ASP A 55 -12.45 10.78 -25.06
C ASP A 55 -11.65 11.02 -26.36
N ARG A 56 -10.47 10.40 -26.50
CA ARG A 56 -9.67 10.39 -27.74
C ARG A 56 -10.08 9.31 -28.75
N GLY A 57 -11.19 8.59 -28.53
CA GLY A 57 -11.68 7.56 -29.43
C GLY A 57 -11.05 6.17 -29.22
N GLY A 58 -10.46 5.92 -28.05
CA GLY A 58 -9.95 4.61 -27.63
C GLY A 58 -8.58 4.23 -28.18
N MET A 59 -7.78 5.20 -28.62
CA MET A 59 -6.42 4.97 -29.13
C MET A 59 -5.39 5.45 -28.11
N THR A 60 -4.59 4.51 -27.58
CA THR A 60 -3.47 4.84 -26.69
C THR A 60 -2.39 5.62 -27.44
N GLU A 61 -1.68 6.53 -26.76
CA GLU A 61 -0.62 7.34 -27.38
C GLU A 61 0.44 6.50 -28.13
N SER A 62 0.68 5.27 -27.65
CA SER A 62 1.59 4.32 -28.29
C SER A 62 1.18 3.92 -29.71
N VAL A 63 -0.13 3.83 -30.02
CA VAL A 63 -0.63 3.42 -31.36
C VAL A 63 -0.71 4.60 -32.34
N ALA A 64 -0.82 5.83 -31.83
CA ALA A 64 -0.84 7.04 -32.65
C ALA A 64 0.56 7.37 -33.21
N SER A 65 1.60 7.21 -32.39
CA SER A 65 2.99 7.44 -32.79
C SER A 65 3.59 6.39 -33.73
N GLU A 66 2.97 5.20 -33.83
CA GLU A 66 3.40 4.15 -34.77
C GLU A 66 2.86 4.34 -36.20
N GLN A 67 1.96 5.31 -36.43
CA GLN A 67 1.36 5.58 -37.74
C GLN A 67 1.91 6.84 -38.45
N GLU A 68 2.87 7.55 -37.85
CA GLU A 68 3.69 8.58 -38.51
C GLU A 68 5.04 8.00 -38.97
#